data_AF-Q599T5-F1
#
_entry.id   AF-Q599T5-F1
#
_cell.length_a   1.000
_cell.length_b   1.000
_cell.length_c   1.000
_cell.angle_alpha   90.00
_cell.angle_beta   90.00
_cell.angle_gamma   90.00
#
_symmetry.space_group_name_H-M   'P 1'
#
loop_
_entity.id
_entity.type
_entity.pdbx_description
1 polymer ?
#
loop_
_entity_poly.entity_id
_entity_poly.type
_entity_poly.pdbx_seq_one_letter_code
_entity_poly.pdbx_strand_id
1 'polypeptide(L)'
;TLDRDTLKSLVSFINDKNIHLVCDEIYAATVFSSPKFTSVAEVIQEMDCNRDLIHIIYSLSKDMGLPGFRVGIVYSFNDTVVNCGRK
;
A
#
# COMPACT_ATOMS: atom_id res chain seq x y z
N THR A 1 -12.18 -5.47 -5.94
CA THR A 1 -11.02 -5.48 -5.03
C THR A 1 -10.00 -6.48 -5.57
N LEU A 2 -8.70 -6.19 -5.47
CA LEU A 2 -7.67 -7.15 -5.90
C LEU A 2 -7.74 -8.40 -5.03
N ASP A 3 -7.56 -9.56 -5.66
CA ASP A 3 -7.55 -10.83 -4.95
C ASP A 3 -6.20 -11.06 -4.26
N ARG A 4 -6.21 -11.79 -3.15
CA ARG A 4 -5.01 -12.05 -2.33
C ARG A 4 -3.93 -12.75 -3.14
N ASP A 5 -4.29 -13.70 -3.99
CA ASP A 5 -3.33 -14.45 -4.81
C ASP A 5 -2.69 -13.58 -5.90
N THR A 6 -3.43 -12.57 -6.37
CA THR A 6 -2.91 -11.59 -7.33
C THR A 6 -1.86 -10.70 -6.66
N LEU A 7 -2.13 -10.22 -5.43
CA LEU A 7 -1.17 -9.45 -4.65
C LEU A 7 0.10 -10.26 -4.36
N LYS A 8 -0.04 -11.55 -3.98
CA LYS A 8 1.11 -12.44 -3.77
C LYS A 8 1.96 -12.59 -5.04
N SER A 9 1.31 -12.75 -6.18
CA SER A 9 2.00 -12.84 -7.48
C SER A 9 2.74 -11.55 -7.83
N LEU A 10 2.14 -10.38 -7.55
CA LEU A 10 2.78 -9.08 -7.75
C LEU A 10 3.99 -8.91 -6.82
N VAL A 11 3.85 -9.23 -5.53
CA VAL A 11 4.96 -9.19 -4.55
C VAL A 11 6.10 -10.11 -4.97
N SER A 12 5.79 -11.32 -5.47
CA SER A 12 6.80 -12.22 -6.01
C SER A 12 7.49 -11.64 -7.25
N PHE A 13 6.74 -11.02 -8.15
CA PHE A 13 7.29 -10.42 -9.38
C PHE A 13 8.22 -9.25 -9.08
N ILE A 14 7.83 -8.35 -8.18
CA ILE A 14 8.69 -7.21 -7.81
C ILE A 14 9.96 -7.66 -7.11
N ASN A 15 9.88 -8.74 -6.32
CA ASN A 15 11.02 -9.26 -5.58
C ASN A 15 12.01 -9.95 -6.54
N ASP A 16 11.50 -10.66 -7.56
CA ASP A 16 12.32 -11.24 -8.64
C ASP A 16 13.00 -10.16 -9.50
N LYS A 17 12.27 -9.08 -9.81
CA LYS A 17 12.77 -7.98 -10.65
C LYS A 17 13.54 -6.91 -9.87
N ASN A 18 13.53 -6.97 -8.54
CA ASN A 18 14.08 -5.96 -7.64
C ASN A 18 13.58 -4.54 -8.00
N ILE A 19 12.27 -4.40 -8.20
CA ILE A 19 11.61 -3.13 -8.54
C ILE A 19 10.66 -2.70 -7.42
N HIS A 20 10.35 -1.41 -7.36
CA HIS A 20 9.46 -0.86 -6.34
C HIS A 20 7.98 -1.08 -6.68
N LEU A 21 7.18 -1.42 -5.67
CA LEU A 21 5.72 -1.48 -5.73
C LEU A 21 5.13 -0.35 -4.90
N VAL A 22 4.37 0.51 -5.57
CA VAL A 22 3.61 1.59 -4.92
C VAL A 22 2.12 1.22 -4.96
N CYS A 23 1.56 0.93 -3.79
CA CYS A 23 0.14 0.60 -3.61
C CYS A 23 -0.63 1.84 -3.15
N ASP A 24 -1.49 2.38 -4.01
CA ASP A 24 -2.43 3.42 -3.64
C ASP A 24 -3.68 2.80 -3.01
N GLU A 25 -3.78 2.88 -1.68
CA GLU A 25 -4.85 2.31 -0.88
C GLU A 25 -5.84 3.40 -0.41
N ILE A 26 -5.92 4.56 -1.09
CA ILE A 26 -6.82 5.69 -0.75
C ILE A 26 -8.31 5.34 -0.62
N TYR A 27 -8.75 4.20 -1.16
CA TYR A 27 -10.13 3.71 -1.10
C TYR A 27 -10.30 2.51 -0.14
N ALA A 28 -9.28 2.18 0.66
CA ALA A 28 -9.28 1.01 1.54
C ALA A 28 -10.49 0.98 2.49
N ALA A 29 -10.93 2.14 3.01
CA ALA A 29 -12.09 2.19 3.91
C ALA A 29 -13.44 2.41 3.21
N THR A 30 -13.47 2.54 1.87
CA THR A 30 -14.71 2.69 1.09
C THR A 30 -15.28 1.36 0.56
N VAL A 31 -14.72 0.21 0.97
CA VAL A 31 -15.23 -1.10 0.57
C VAL A 31 -16.38 -1.51 1.50
N PHE A 32 -17.62 -1.15 1.10
CA PHE A 32 -18.84 -1.42 1.86
C PHE A 32 -19.49 -2.79 1.56
N SER A 33 -18.95 -3.56 0.62
CA SER A 33 -19.48 -4.87 0.20
C SER A 33 -18.41 -5.94 0.16
N SER A 34 -18.79 -7.20 0.36
CA SER A 34 -17.90 -8.34 0.12
C SER A 34 -17.47 -8.41 -1.36
N PRO A 35 -16.22 -8.80 -1.66
CA PRO A 35 -15.17 -9.29 -0.75
C PRO A 35 -14.41 -8.17 -0.02
N LYS A 36 -13.99 -8.45 1.22
CA LYS A 36 -13.21 -7.53 2.06
C LYS A 36 -11.93 -7.10 1.34
N PHE A 37 -11.57 -5.82 1.48
CA PHE A 37 -10.29 -5.31 1.02
C PHE A 37 -9.14 -6.07 1.70
N THR A 38 -8.15 -6.51 0.92
CA THR A 38 -6.90 -7.09 1.42
C THR A 38 -5.80 -6.07 1.16
N SER A 39 -5.21 -5.52 2.22
CA SER A 39 -4.07 -4.60 2.09
C SER A 39 -2.81 -5.35 1.69
N VAL A 40 -1.92 -4.69 0.95
CA VAL A 40 -0.58 -5.22 0.65
C VAL A 40 0.20 -5.49 1.94
N ALA A 41 -0.05 -4.71 3.00
CA ALA A 41 0.58 -4.88 4.30
C ALA A 41 0.29 -6.25 4.96
N GLU A 42 -0.88 -6.83 4.70
CA GLU A 42 -1.20 -8.19 5.17
C GLU A 42 -0.43 -9.25 4.38
N VAL A 43 -0.34 -9.06 3.07
CA VAL A 43 0.29 -10.03 2.16
C VAL A 43 1.79 -10.17 2.43
N ILE A 44 2.46 -9.06 2.71
CA ILE A 44 3.91 -9.03 3.00
C ILE A 44 4.25 -9.60 4.39
N GLN A 45 3.27 -9.79 5.28
CA GLN A 45 3.50 -10.49 6.55
C GLN A 45 3.49 -12.02 6.37
N GLU A 46 2.78 -12.51 5.35
CA GLU A 46 2.70 -13.93 5.01
C GLU A 46 3.82 -14.40 4.07
N MET A 47 4.54 -13.46 3.43
CA MET A 47 5.58 -13.75 2.44
C MET A 47 6.93 -13.17 2.86
N ASP A 48 8.00 -13.93 2.64
CA ASP A 48 9.37 -13.41 2.74
C ASP A 48 9.70 -12.61 1.47
N CYS A 49 9.75 -11.29 1.60
CA CYS A 49 9.99 -10.36 0.49
C CYS A 49 10.74 -9.12 0.98
N ASN A 50 11.42 -8.44 0.07
CA ASN A 50 12.10 -7.19 0.40
C ASN A 50 11.09 -6.07 0.63
N ARG A 51 10.83 -5.76 1.91
CA ARG A 51 9.89 -4.71 2.32
C ARG A 51 10.33 -3.32 1.87
N ASP A 52 11.63 -3.10 1.67
CA ASP A 52 12.16 -1.80 1.23
C ASP A 52 11.70 -1.38 -0.16
N LEU A 53 11.19 -2.34 -0.95
CA LEU A 53 10.64 -2.11 -2.28
C LEU A 53 9.15 -1.75 -2.24
N ILE A 54 8.49 -1.82 -1.08
CA ILE A 54 7.04 -1.70 -0.96
C ILE A 54 6.68 -0.38 -0.27
N HIS A 55 5.81 0.38 -0.93
CA HIS A 55 5.35 1.70 -0.49
C HIS A 55 3.83 1.75 -0.59
N ILE A 56 3.17 2.22 0.45
CA ILE A 56 1.72 2.38 0.53
C ILE A 56 1.42 3.87 0.55
N ILE A 57 0.49 4.31 -0.29
CA ILE A 57 -0.03 5.67 -0.32
C ILE A 57 -1.46 5.63 0.17
N TYR A 58 -1.80 6.53 1.09
CA TYR A 58 -3.12 6.64 1.69
C TYR A 58 -3.54 8.11 1.83
N SER A 59 -4.84 8.39 1.84
CA SER A 59 -5.35 9.74 2.11
C SER A 59 -6.75 9.69 2.72
N LEU A 60 -7.01 10.60 3.66
CA LEU A 60 -8.32 10.74 4.30
C LEU A 60 -9.36 11.46 3.43
N SER A 61 -8.94 11.94 2.25
CA SER A 61 -9.79 12.75 1.36
C SER A 61 -11.03 11.98 0.87
N LYS A 62 -10.91 10.67 0.70
CA LYS A 62 -11.96 9.80 0.15
C LYS A 62 -12.69 9.00 1.23
N ASP A 63 -11.96 8.57 2.25
CA ASP A 63 -12.52 7.73 3.32
C ASP A 63 -13.31 8.52 4.38
N MET A 64 -12.89 9.75 4.72
CA MET A 64 -13.57 10.58 5.73
C MET A 64 -14.27 11.81 5.15
N GLY A 65 -14.24 12.01 3.83
CA GLY A 65 -14.86 13.18 3.20
C GLY A 65 -14.24 14.52 3.64
N LEU A 66 -12.96 14.51 4.03
CA LEU A 66 -12.21 15.69 4.49
C LEU A 66 -11.16 16.18 3.47
N PRO A 67 -11.50 16.45 2.19
CA PRO A 67 -10.53 16.89 1.20
C PRO A 67 -9.90 18.26 1.52
N GLY A 68 -10.56 19.07 2.36
CA GLY A 68 -10.09 20.39 2.77
C GLY A 68 -8.83 20.37 3.65
N PHE A 69 -8.57 19.28 4.36
CA PHE A 69 -7.41 19.15 5.25
C PHE A 69 -6.13 18.71 4.54
N ARG A 70 -6.24 18.22 3.29
CA ARG A 70 -5.09 17.81 2.45
C ARG A 70 -4.15 16.81 3.13
N VAL A 71 -4.70 15.86 3.87
CA VAL A 71 -3.91 14.81 4.55
C VAL A 71 -3.60 13.68 3.58
N GLY A 72 -2.36 13.62 3.12
CA GLY A 72 -1.77 12.50 2.41
C GLY A 72 -0.77 11.79 3.33
N ILE A 73 -0.82 10.46 3.35
CA ILE A 73 0.05 9.61 4.15
C ILE A 73 0.83 8.73 3.18
N VAL A 74 2.16 8.81 3.25
CA VAL A 74 3.04 7.87 2.58
C VAL A 74 3.62 6.96 3.65
N TYR A 75 3.29 5.68 3.55
CA TYR A 75 3.78 4.65 4.45
C TYR A 75 4.74 3.75 3.66
N SER A 76 6.03 3.89 3.93
CA SER A 76 7.05 3.05 3.32
C SER A 76 7.82 2.32 4.40
N PHE A 77 8.17 1.06 4.12
CA PHE A 77 9.07 0.29 4.98
C PHE A 77 10.54 0.67 4.80
N ASN A 78 10.86 1.47 3.78
CA ASN A 78 12.22 1.94 3.51
C ASN A 78 12.48 3.27 4.22
N ASP A 79 13.36 3.26 5.21
CA ASP A 79 13.73 4.44 5.99
C ASP A 79 14.28 5.59 5.12
N THR A 80 14.97 5.28 4.03
CA THR A 80 15.50 6.29 3.10
C THR A 80 14.37 7.05 2.41
N VAL A 81 13.32 6.32 1.99
CA VAL A 81 12.15 6.92 1.35
C VAL A 81 11.34 7.73 2.36
N VAL A 82 11.15 7.22 3.59
CA VAL A 82 10.47 7.94 4.67
C VAL A 82 11.20 9.24 5.02
N ASN A 83 12.54 9.20 5.12
CA ASN A 83 13.34 10.38 5.39
C ASN A 83 13.30 11.40 4.25
N CYS A 84 13.24 10.95 3.00
CA CYS A 84 13.12 11.84 1.84
C CYS A 84 11.75 12.53 1.79
N GLY A 85 10.67 11.81 2.11
CA GLY A 85 9.29 12.33 2.07
C GLY A 85 8.93 13.30 3.20
N ARG A 86 9.75 13.41 4.26
CA ARG A 86 9.53 14.27 5.43
C ARG A 86 10.07 15.71 5.29
N LYS A 87 10.38 16.16 4.07
CA LYS A 87 10.88 17.52 3.81
C LYS A 87 9.77 18.58 3.80
#